data_AF-A0A5C7FCG2-F1
#
_entry.id   AF-A0A5C7FCG2-F1
#
_cell.length_a   1.000
_cell.length_b   1.000
_cell.length_c   1.000
_cell.angle_alpha   90.00
_cell.angle_beta   90.00
_cell.angle_gamma   90.00
#
_symmetry.space_group_name_H-M   'P 1'
#
loop_
_entity.id
_entity.type
_entity.pdbx_description
1 polymer ?
#
loop_
_entity_poly.entity_id
_entity_poly.type
_entity_poly.pdbx_seq_one_letter_code
_entity_poly.pdbx_strand_id
1 'polypeptide(L)'
;MLLSITQSPVGFIHFLSAVAAMLAGGGVLFLPKGTVLHRRLGYIYVVTMVVMLGTAFSIYSLYGEFGLFHYLAVFSSLTLIGGMVPVILKKPKPGYVSMHFSFMYWSVIGLYMAFVAETAVRLPQTVIADGVPTNTFYTMVAIGSGVVMVAANVSWFRNKKRWQAKFDTVSTLQSVDK
;
A
#
# COMPACT_ATOMS: atom_id res chain seq x y z
N MET A 1 -25.92 4.96 10.55
CA MET A 1 -25.44 4.64 9.19
C MET A 1 -23.91 4.39 9.10
N LEU A 2 -23.11 4.66 10.15
CA LEU A 2 -21.64 4.52 10.16
C LEU A 2 -21.08 3.19 10.73
N LEU A 3 -21.93 2.17 10.97
CA LEU A 3 -21.54 0.90 11.62
C LEU A 3 -21.43 -0.31 10.64
N SER A 4 -21.54 -0.11 9.33
CA SER A 4 -21.81 -1.22 8.40
C SER A 4 -20.60 -2.11 8.04
N ILE A 5 -19.36 -1.62 8.17
CA ILE A 5 -18.19 -2.38 7.72
C ILE A 5 -17.89 -3.56 8.66
N THR A 6 -17.98 -3.38 9.98
CA THR A 6 -17.81 -4.51 10.92
C THR A 6 -19.04 -5.41 11.04
N GLN A 7 -20.19 -4.96 10.54
CA GLN A 7 -21.43 -5.74 10.57
C GLN A 7 -21.63 -6.62 9.32
N SER A 8 -20.82 -6.42 8.27
CA SER A 8 -20.78 -7.31 7.12
C SER A 8 -19.53 -8.21 7.17
N PRO A 9 -19.63 -9.50 6.79
CA PRO A 9 -18.46 -10.38 6.72
C PRO A 9 -17.34 -9.81 5.84
N VAL A 10 -17.70 -9.21 4.70
CA VAL A 10 -16.74 -8.61 3.76
C VAL A 10 -15.98 -7.45 4.40
N GLY A 11 -16.70 -6.52 5.03
CA GLY A 11 -16.06 -5.38 5.68
C GLY A 11 -15.21 -5.77 6.88
N PHE A 12 -15.61 -6.80 7.64
CA PHE A 12 -14.79 -7.32 8.74
C PHE A 12 -13.48 -7.95 8.25
N ILE A 13 -13.53 -8.74 7.18
CA ILE A 13 -12.35 -9.31 6.53
C ILE A 13 -11.46 -8.20 5.96
N HIS A 14 -12.05 -7.20 5.30
CA HIS A 14 -11.33 -6.04 4.80
C HIS A 14 -10.57 -5.32 5.92
N PHE A 15 -11.23 -5.05 7.04
CA PHE A 15 -10.63 -4.39 8.20
C PHE A 15 -9.46 -5.20 8.78
N LEU A 16 -9.67 -6.49 9.05
CA LEU A 16 -8.61 -7.36 9.61
C LEU A 16 -7.41 -7.48 8.67
N SER A 17 -7.67 -7.67 7.38
CA SER A 17 -6.61 -7.76 6.36
C SER A 17 -5.87 -6.42 6.19
N ALA A 18 -6.55 -5.28 6.26
CA ALA A 18 -5.93 -3.96 6.26
C ALA A 18 -5.00 -3.76 7.46
N VAL A 19 -5.43 -4.11 8.68
CA VAL A 19 -4.60 -4.03 9.89
C VAL A 19 -3.36 -4.92 9.76
N ALA A 20 -3.54 -6.17 9.33
CA ALA A 20 -2.43 -7.09 9.13
C ALA A 20 -1.44 -6.60 8.06
N ALA A 21 -1.95 -6.06 6.94
CA ALA A 21 -1.14 -5.47 5.88
C ALA A 21 -0.37 -4.24 6.39
N MET A 22 -0.98 -3.38 7.20
CA MET A 22 -0.30 -2.21 7.77
C MET A 22 0.87 -2.62 8.67
N LEU A 23 0.64 -3.58 9.57
CA LEU A 23 1.69 -4.06 10.49
C LEU A 23 2.84 -4.74 9.73
N ALA A 24 2.52 -5.65 8.80
CA ALA A 24 3.52 -6.35 8.01
C ALA A 24 4.27 -5.41 7.06
N GLY A 25 3.56 -4.53 6.35
CA GLY A 25 4.12 -3.54 5.43
C GLY A 25 5.02 -2.54 6.13
N GLY A 26 4.58 -2.01 7.28
CA GLY A 26 5.40 -1.18 8.15
C GLY A 26 6.68 -1.88 8.57
N GLY A 27 6.59 -3.13 9.05
CA GLY A 27 7.76 -3.94 9.40
C GLY A 27 8.73 -4.12 8.23
N VAL A 28 8.22 -4.40 7.02
CA VAL A 28 9.04 -4.56 5.80
C VAL A 28 9.85 -3.29 5.47
N LEU A 29 9.30 -2.10 5.73
CA LEU A 29 10.00 -0.82 5.50
C LEU A 29 11.21 -0.64 6.42
N PHE A 30 11.15 -1.07 7.68
CA PHE A 30 12.24 -0.91 8.64
C PHE A 30 13.27 -2.05 8.61
N LEU A 31 12.90 -3.24 8.15
CA LEU A 31 13.81 -4.38 8.13
C LEU A 31 14.96 -4.24 7.12
N PRO A 32 16.14 -4.82 7.41
CA PRO A 32 17.19 -4.98 6.41
C PRO A 32 16.69 -5.77 5.20
N LYS A 33 16.82 -5.16 4.02
CA LYS A 33 16.29 -5.69 2.77
C LYS A 33 17.01 -6.98 2.35
N GLY A 34 16.24 -7.95 1.85
CA GLY A 34 16.72 -9.25 1.39
C GLY A 34 16.97 -10.31 2.48
N THR A 35 16.76 -10.00 3.76
CA THR A 35 16.85 -10.99 4.85
C THR A 35 15.70 -11.99 4.81
N VAL A 36 15.84 -13.14 5.52
CA VAL A 36 14.76 -14.12 5.67
C VAL A 36 13.53 -13.49 6.31
N LEU A 37 13.72 -12.67 7.35
CA LEU A 37 12.63 -11.98 8.03
C LEU A 37 11.92 -10.97 7.11
N HIS A 38 12.68 -10.19 6.34
CA HIS A 38 12.11 -9.28 5.32
C HIS A 38 11.24 -10.04 4.31
N ARG A 39 11.70 -11.19 3.81
CA ARG A 39 10.92 -12.00 2.87
C ARG A 39 9.65 -12.57 3.51
N ARG A 40 9.73 -13.10 4.74
CA ARG A 40 8.57 -13.66 5.45
C ARG A 40 7.50 -12.59 5.71
N LEU A 41 7.87 -11.44 6.28
CA LEU A 41 6.93 -10.33 6.45
C LEU A 41 6.45 -9.77 5.11
N GLY A 42 7.30 -9.75 4.07
CA GLY A 42 6.92 -9.35 2.73
C GLY A 42 5.81 -10.21 2.15
N TYR A 43 5.87 -11.54 2.31
CA TYR A 43 4.79 -12.43 1.88
C TYR A 43 3.52 -12.26 2.71
N ILE A 44 3.64 -12.07 4.03
CA ILE A 44 2.48 -11.77 4.89
C ILE A 44 1.80 -10.47 4.42
N TYR A 45 2.58 -9.42 4.16
CA TYR A 45 2.10 -8.17 3.58
C TYR A 45 1.37 -8.41 2.25
N VAL A 46 1.98 -9.12 1.31
CA VAL A 46 1.37 -9.35 -0.02
C VAL A 46 0.04 -10.11 0.09
N VAL A 47 -0.01 -11.19 0.88
CA VAL A 47 -1.23 -12.00 1.04
C VAL A 47 -2.35 -11.17 1.67
N THR A 48 -2.05 -10.48 2.77
CA THR A 48 -3.03 -9.62 3.47
C THR A 48 -3.47 -8.45 2.59
N MET A 49 -2.57 -7.85 1.83
CA MET A 49 -2.87 -6.78 0.88
C MET A 49 -3.79 -7.25 -0.26
N VAL A 50 -3.57 -8.45 -0.82
CA VAL A 50 -4.45 -9.03 -1.84
C VAL A 50 -5.86 -9.24 -1.31
N VAL A 51 -6.01 -9.78 -0.08
CA VAL A 51 -7.33 -9.96 0.55
C VAL A 51 -8.01 -8.61 0.79
N MET A 52 -7.27 -7.62 1.29
CA MET A 52 -7.80 -6.27 1.53
C MET A 52 -8.25 -5.61 0.23
N LEU A 53 -7.44 -5.66 -0.83
CA LEU A 53 -7.78 -5.08 -2.14
C LEU A 53 -8.97 -5.81 -2.78
N GLY A 54 -9.00 -7.14 -2.72
CA GLY A 54 -10.11 -7.93 -3.25
C GLY A 54 -11.44 -7.59 -2.57
N THR A 55 -11.43 -7.47 -1.24
CA THR A 55 -12.62 -7.06 -0.48
C THR A 55 -13.00 -5.60 -0.71
N ALA A 56 -12.02 -4.70 -0.96
CA ALA A 56 -12.29 -3.29 -1.26
C ALA A 56 -13.20 -3.12 -2.50
N PHE A 57 -13.04 -3.98 -3.51
CA PHE A 57 -13.88 -3.96 -4.72
C PHE A 57 -15.33 -4.39 -4.49
N SER A 58 -15.67 -4.88 -3.30
CA SER A 58 -17.02 -5.27 -2.90
C SER A 58 -17.68 -4.29 -1.94
N ILE A 59 -17.01 -3.17 -1.59
CA ILE A 59 -17.48 -2.21 -0.59
C ILE A 59 -17.90 -0.91 -1.28
N TYR A 60 -19.21 -0.67 -1.34
CA TYR A 60 -19.84 0.48 -2.00
C TYR A 60 -20.42 1.51 -1.01
N SER A 61 -20.08 1.42 0.28
CA SER A 61 -20.78 2.14 1.35
C SER A 61 -20.71 3.66 1.28
N LEU A 62 -19.72 4.24 0.57
CA LEU A 62 -19.53 5.69 0.50
C LEU A 62 -20.17 6.34 -0.73
N TYR A 63 -20.06 5.70 -1.90
CA TYR A 63 -20.53 6.29 -3.16
C TYR A 63 -21.74 5.55 -3.74
N GLY A 64 -22.12 4.39 -3.20
CA GLY A 64 -23.17 3.51 -3.77
C GLY A 64 -22.75 2.81 -5.07
N GLU A 65 -21.71 3.31 -5.73
CA GLU A 65 -21.17 2.83 -7.00
C GLU A 65 -19.63 2.79 -6.99
N PHE A 66 -19.04 2.44 -8.12
CA PHE A 66 -17.58 2.41 -8.28
C PHE A 66 -17.01 3.84 -8.19
N GLY A 67 -16.60 4.23 -6.98
CA GLY A 67 -16.07 5.56 -6.70
C GLY A 67 -14.55 5.64 -6.55
N LEU A 68 -14.09 6.78 -6.04
CA LEU A 68 -12.67 7.13 -5.86
C LEU A 68 -11.83 6.03 -5.19
N PHE A 69 -12.34 5.42 -4.12
CA PHE A 69 -11.62 4.36 -3.39
C PHE A 69 -11.37 3.10 -4.21
N HIS A 70 -12.24 2.79 -5.17
CA HIS A 70 -12.05 1.67 -6.07
C HIS A 70 -10.94 1.96 -7.09
N TYR A 71 -10.88 3.18 -7.64
CA TYR A 71 -9.77 3.60 -8.50
C TYR A 71 -8.43 3.56 -7.74
N LEU A 72 -8.42 3.97 -6.47
CA LEU A 72 -7.23 3.86 -5.61
C LEU A 72 -6.86 2.39 -5.33
N ALA A 73 -7.84 1.49 -5.17
CA ALA A 73 -7.60 0.06 -5.04
C ALA A 73 -7.01 -0.55 -6.33
N VAL A 74 -7.45 -0.11 -7.52
CA VAL A 74 -6.83 -0.48 -8.80
C VAL A 74 -5.37 -0.03 -8.84
N PHE A 75 -5.11 1.25 -8.54
CA PHE A 75 -3.74 1.77 -8.52
C PHE A 75 -2.86 1.01 -7.53
N SER A 76 -3.37 0.74 -6.33
CA SER A 76 -2.65 -0.04 -5.30
C SER A 76 -2.35 -1.47 -5.77
N SER A 77 -3.31 -2.12 -6.45
CA SER A 77 -3.12 -3.42 -7.09
C SER A 77 -1.99 -3.39 -8.12
N LEU A 78 -1.96 -2.36 -8.97
CA LEU A 78 -0.89 -2.17 -9.97
C LEU A 78 0.48 -2.00 -9.30
N THR A 79 0.57 -1.23 -8.21
CA THR A 79 1.84 -1.11 -7.46
C THR A 79 2.27 -2.43 -6.82
N LEU A 80 1.34 -3.21 -6.26
CA LEU A 80 1.66 -4.51 -5.67
C LEU A 80 2.18 -5.49 -6.74
N ILE A 81 1.52 -5.53 -7.90
CA ILE A 81 1.91 -6.33 -9.06
C ILE A 81 3.29 -5.87 -9.58
N GLY A 82 3.47 -4.57 -9.77
CA GLY A 82 4.74 -3.99 -10.23
C GLY A 82 5.91 -4.25 -9.26
N GLY A 83 5.62 -4.43 -7.97
CA GLY A 83 6.61 -4.81 -6.97
C GLY A 83 6.93 -6.29 -6.98
N MET A 84 5.94 -7.16 -7.12
CA MET A 84 6.11 -8.60 -6.95
C MET A 84 6.45 -9.35 -8.25
N VAL A 85 5.83 -8.99 -9.37
CA VAL A 85 6.05 -9.71 -10.64
C VAL A 85 7.51 -9.64 -11.09
N PRO A 86 8.19 -8.48 -11.11
CA PRO A 86 9.60 -8.43 -11.51
C PRO A 86 10.52 -9.31 -10.65
N VAL A 87 10.31 -9.35 -9.33
CA VAL A 87 11.18 -10.14 -8.42
C VAL A 87 10.92 -11.64 -8.51
N ILE A 88 9.67 -12.05 -8.76
CA ILE A 88 9.31 -13.46 -8.97
C ILE A 88 9.88 -13.95 -10.30
N LEU A 89 9.68 -13.18 -11.38
CA LEU A 89 10.15 -13.54 -12.72
C LEU A 89 11.65 -13.28 -12.92
N LYS A 90 12.28 -12.52 -12.02
CA LYS A 90 13.67 -12.04 -12.10
C LYS A 90 13.95 -11.30 -13.42
N LYS A 91 12.99 -10.47 -13.84
CA LYS A 91 13.01 -9.72 -15.10
C LYS A 91 12.40 -8.31 -14.96
N PRO A 92 12.81 -7.35 -15.80
CA PRO A 92 14.01 -7.37 -16.65
C PRO A 92 15.32 -7.38 -15.86
N LYS A 93 16.40 -7.75 -16.54
CA LYS A 93 17.77 -7.69 -16.02
C LYS A 93 18.56 -6.61 -16.79
N PRO A 94 19.35 -5.76 -16.10
CA PRO A 94 19.31 -5.49 -14.66
C PRO A 94 18.02 -4.74 -14.27
N GLY A 95 17.72 -4.65 -12.97
CA GLY A 95 16.70 -3.72 -12.45
C GLY A 95 15.43 -4.33 -11.84
N TYR A 96 15.16 -5.63 -11.97
CA TYR A 96 13.99 -6.26 -11.33
C TYR A 96 13.91 -6.03 -9.81
N VAL A 97 15.07 -5.95 -9.14
CA VAL A 97 15.15 -5.66 -7.69
C VAL A 97 14.85 -4.18 -7.40
N SER A 98 15.34 -3.27 -8.25
CA SER A 98 15.06 -1.83 -8.13
C SER A 98 13.57 -1.53 -8.33
N MET A 99 12.91 -2.21 -9.27
CA MET A 99 11.46 -2.17 -9.43
C MET A 99 10.73 -2.71 -8.20
N HIS A 100 11.15 -3.88 -7.68
CA HIS A 100 10.59 -4.42 -6.45
C HIS A 100 10.62 -3.40 -5.32
N PHE A 101 11.76 -2.78 -5.05
CA PHE A 101 11.85 -1.77 -4.00
C PHE A 101 10.98 -0.54 -4.27
N SER A 102 10.98 -0.03 -5.49
CA SER A 102 10.22 1.18 -5.83
C SER A 102 8.72 0.94 -5.67
N PHE A 103 8.20 -0.09 -6.32
CA PHE A 103 6.77 -0.37 -6.31
C PHE A 103 6.28 -0.88 -4.95
N MET A 104 7.03 -1.75 -4.25
CA MET A 104 6.63 -2.19 -2.91
C MET A 104 6.67 -1.07 -1.89
N TYR A 105 7.65 -0.16 -2.00
CA TYR A 105 7.71 1.02 -1.14
C TYR A 105 6.44 1.87 -1.31
N TRP A 106 6.12 2.25 -2.54
CA TRP A 106 4.94 3.06 -2.83
C TRP A 106 3.61 2.34 -2.57
N SER A 107 3.58 1.01 -2.69
CA SER A 107 2.43 0.18 -2.27
C SER A 107 2.15 0.34 -0.77
N VAL A 108 3.17 0.22 0.09
CA VAL A 108 3.01 0.40 1.54
C VAL A 108 2.65 1.83 1.89
N ILE A 109 3.28 2.84 1.27
CA ILE A 109 2.93 4.25 1.51
C ILE A 109 1.48 4.54 1.10
N GLY A 110 1.03 3.99 -0.04
CA GLY A 110 -0.36 4.04 -0.48
C GLY A 110 -1.33 3.45 0.55
N LEU A 111 -0.98 2.32 1.17
CA LEU A 111 -1.77 1.73 2.25
C LEU A 111 -1.92 2.67 3.45
N TYR A 112 -0.84 3.35 3.88
CA TYR A 112 -0.91 4.31 4.98
C TYR A 112 -1.73 5.56 4.63
N MET A 113 -1.72 6.02 3.37
CA MET A 113 -2.61 7.10 2.93
C MET A 113 -4.06 6.65 2.88
N ALA A 114 -4.34 5.40 2.46
CA ALA A 114 -5.68 4.83 2.51
C ALA A 114 -6.18 4.74 3.97
N PHE A 115 -5.32 4.39 4.92
CA PHE A 115 -5.65 4.42 6.35
C PHE A 115 -6.04 5.82 6.86
N VAL A 116 -5.37 6.88 6.39
CA VAL A 116 -5.77 8.26 6.71
C VAL A 116 -7.20 8.52 6.22
N ALA A 117 -7.51 8.14 4.98
CA ALA A 117 -8.85 8.30 4.42
C ALA A 117 -9.91 7.47 5.16
N GLU A 118 -9.59 6.22 5.50
CA GLU A 118 -10.44 5.31 6.27
C GLU A 118 -10.71 5.85 7.69
N THR A 119 -9.74 6.51 8.30
CA THR A 119 -9.94 7.17 9.59
C THR A 119 -10.87 8.37 9.45
N ALA A 120 -10.71 9.15 8.38
CA ALA A 120 -11.55 10.32 8.13
C ALA A 120 -13.02 9.96 7.87
N VAL A 121 -13.33 8.87 7.16
CA VAL A 121 -14.73 8.44 6.94
C VAL A 121 -15.44 7.99 8.23
N ARG A 122 -14.70 7.77 9.33
CA ARG A 122 -15.24 7.36 10.65
C ARG A 122 -15.49 8.54 11.59
N LEU A 123 -15.17 9.76 11.16
CA LEU A 123 -15.40 10.98 11.94
C LEU A 123 -16.87 11.43 11.88
N PRO A 124 -17.30 12.38 12.74
CA PRO A 124 -18.69 12.83 12.84
C PRO A 124 -19.29 13.33 11.51
N GLN A 125 -20.61 13.53 11.48
CA GLN A 125 -21.39 13.98 10.31
C GLN A 125 -20.88 15.29 9.66
N THR A 126 -20.02 16.06 10.32
CA THR A 126 -19.34 17.23 9.74
C THR A 126 -18.38 16.86 8.59
N VAL A 127 -17.93 15.60 8.57
CA VAL A 127 -16.99 15.06 7.59
C VAL A 127 -17.73 14.32 6.48
N ILE A 128 -18.81 13.60 6.81
CA ILE A 128 -19.69 12.94 5.85
C ILE A 128 -21.12 13.46 6.11
N ALA A 129 -21.64 14.30 5.20
CA ALA A 129 -22.98 14.87 5.30
C ALA A 129 -23.89 14.18 4.28
N ASP A 130 -25.02 13.63 4.73
CA ASP A 130 -25.99 12.91 3.90
C ASP A 130 -25.37 11.78 3.04
N GLY A 131 -24.34 11.12 3.58
CA GLY A 131 -23.60 10.07 2.88
C GLY A 131 -22.57 10.57 1.87
N VAL A 132 -22.44 11.88 1.67
CA VAL A 132 -21.50 12.49 0.73
C VAL A 132 -20.29 13.07 1.49
N PRO A 133 -19.05 12.80 1.03
CA PRO A 133 -17.87 13.41 1.64
C PRO A 133 -17.85 14.93 1.45
N THR A 134 -17.65 15.67 2.55
CA THR A 134 -17.64 17.14 2.53
C THR A 134 -16.27 17.69 2.13
N ASN A 135 -16.17 19.01 1.90
CA ASN A 135 -14.87 19.67 1.71
C ASN A 135 -13.94 19.48 2.92
N THR A 136 -14.49 19.35 4.12
CA THR A 136 -13.75 19.05 5.35
C THR A 136 -13.08 17.68 5.25
N PHE A 137 -13.81 16.66 4.76
CA PHE A 137 -13.24 15.34 4.52
C PHE A 137 -12.03 15.41 3.59
N TYR A 138 -12.20 16.00 2.41
CA TYR A 138 -11.11 16.06 1.42
C TYR A 138 -9.90 16.84 1.96
N THR A 139 -10.13 17.90 2.73
CA THR A 139 -9.05 18.68 3.36
C THR A 139 -8.28 17.86 4.40
N MET A 140 -8.98 17.13 5.26
CA MET A 140 -8.35 16.27 6.27
C MET A 140 -7.54 15.14 5.63
N VAL A 141 -8.11 14.48 4.62
CA VAL A 141 -7.43 13.42 3.88
C VAL A 141 -6.21 13.97 3.15
N ALA A 142 -6.31 15.16 2.54
CA ALA A 142 -5.20 15.81 1.85
C ALA A 142 -4.06 16.16 2.80
N ILE A 143 -4.36 16.77 3.96
CA ILE A 143 -3.35 17.14 4.96
C ILE A 143 -2.68 15.87 5.52
N GLY A 144 -3.47 14.89 5.97
CA GLY A 144 -2.93 13.66 6.56
C GLY A 144 -2.10 12.85 5.55
N SER A 145 -2.59 12.71 4.32
CA SER A 145 -1.83 12.05 3.24
C SER A 145 -0.59 12.84 2.85
N GLY A 146 -0.65 14.18 2.90
CA GLY A 146 0.49 15.06 2.68
C GLY A 146 1.61 14.83 3.70
N VAL A 147 1.26 14.69 4.98
CA VAL A 147 2.24 14.36 6.04
C VAL A 147 2.89 12.99 5.78
N VAL A 148 2.08 11.97 5.47
CA VAL A 148 2.58 10.63 5.11
C VAL A 148 3.51 10.72 3.89
N MET A 149 3.13 11.48 2.87
CA MET A 149 3.91 11.66 1.64
C MET A 149 5.24 12.36 1.90
N VAL A 150 5.27 13.39 2.74
CA VAL A 150 6.52 14.09 3.11
C VAL A 150 7.46 13.12 3.84
N ALA A 151 6.96 12.40 4.84
CA ALA A 151 7.76 11.42 5.58
C ALA A 151 8.29 10.31 4.66
N ALA A 152 7.43 9.83 3.74
CA ALA A 152 7.79 8.85 2.74
C ALA A 152 8.92 9.37 1.82
N ASN A 153 8.77 10.56 1.24
CA ASN A 153 9.78 11.11 0.35
C ASN A 153 11.13 11.29 1.06
N VAL A 154 11.14 11.83 2.29
CA VAL A 154 12.37 11.96 3.10
C VAL A 154 13.04 10.60 3.31
N SER A 155 12.26 9.57 3.67
CA SER A 155 12.77 8.20 3.84
C SER A 155 13.30 7.62 2.53
N TRP A 156 12.58 7.79 1.42
CA TRP A 156 12.99 7.34 0.10
C TRP A 156 14.32 7.93 -0.34
N PHE A 157 14.47 9.27 -0.28
CA PHE A 157 15.71 9.94 -0.71
C PHE A 157 16.93 9.54 0.15
N ARG A 158 16.73 9.31 1.45
CA ARG A 158 17.80 8.87 2.37
C ARG A 158 18.25 7.44 2.09
N ASN A 159 17.34 6.55 1.67
CA ASN A 159 17.61 5.11 1.63
C ASN A 159 17.77 4.53 0.21
N LYS A 160 17.18 5.13 -0.83
CA LYS A 160 17.15 4.54 -2.18
C LYS A 160 18.53 4.22 -2.74
N LYS A 161 19.49 5.14 -2.57
CA LYS A 161 20.88 4.96 -3.05
C LYS A 161 21.55 3.75 -2.40
N ARG A 162 21.30 3.53 -1.09
CA ARG A 162 21.86 2.40 -0.33
C ARG A 162 21.27 1.07 -0.80
N TRP A 163 19.97 1.04 -1.08
CA TRP A 163 19.30 -0.17 -1.58
C TRP A 163 19.74 -0.52 -3.00
N GLN A 164 19.79 0.48 -3.89
CA GLN A 164 20.23 0.31 -5.27
C GLN A 164 21.69 -0.18 -5.35
N ALA A 165 22.62 0.47 -4.66
CA ALA A 165 24.04 0.08 -4.68
C ALA A 165 24.28 -1.38 -4.25
N LYS A 166 23.49 -1.89 -3.29
CA LYS A 166 23.61 -3.26 -2.78
C LYS A 166 23.15 -4.33 -3.78
N PHE A 167 22.14 -4.04 -4.60
CA PHE A 167 21.47 -5.07 -5.40
C PHE A 167 21.60 -4.87 -6.92
N ASP A 168 21.85 -3.65 -7.39
CA ASP A 168 22.07 -3.37 -8.80
C ASP A 168 23.42 -3.97 -9.24
N THR A 169 24.48 -3.80 -8.44
CA THR A 169 25.81 -4.40 -8.67
C THR A 169 25.76 -5.92 -8.81
N VAL A 170 25.02 -6.61 -7.94
CA VAL A 170 24.86 -8.08 -7.98
C VAL A 170 24.06 -8.49 -9.23
N SER A 171 23.02 -7.73 -9.58
CA SER A 171 22.19 -8.04 -10.75
C SER A 171 22.95 -7.86 -12.08
N THR A 172 23.86 -6.88 -12.15
CA THR A 172 24.73 -6.65 -13.30
C THR A 172 25.72 -7.78 -13.48
N LEU A 173 26.40 -8.22 -12.42
CA LEU A 173 27.35 -9.35 -12.49
C LEU A 173 26.64 -10.63 -13.00
N GLN A 174 25.46 -10.95 -12.46
CA GLN A 174 24.65 -12.11 -12.91
C GLN A 174 24.09 -12.00 -14.34
N SER A 175 24.18 -10.82 -14.98
CA SER A 175 23.75 -10.61 -16.36
C SER A 175 24.90 -10.71 -17.36
N VAL A 176 26.15 -10.49 -16.91
CA VAL A 176 27.36 -10.64 -17.74
C VAL A 176 27.79 -12.10 -17.85
N ASP A 177 27.51 -12.91 -16.82
CA ASP A 177 27.86 -14.34 -16.78
C ASP A 177 26.88 -15.28 -17.55
N LYS A 178 26.00 -14.74 -18.41
CA LYS A 178 25.01 -15.48 -19.19
C LYS A 178 25.03 -15.07 -20.65
#